data_AF-A0A7S7ZG83-F1
#
_entry.id   AF-A0A7S7ZG83-F1
#
_cell.length_a   1.000
_cell.length_b   1.000
_cell.length_c   1.000
_cell.angle_alpha   90.00
_cell.angle_beta   90.00
_cell.angle_gamma   90.00
#
_symmetry.space_group_name_H-M   'P 1'
#
loop_
_entity.id
_entity.type
_entity.pdbx_description
1 polymer ?
#
loop_
_entity_poly.entity_id
_entity_poly.type
_entity_poly.pdbx_seq_one_letter_code
_entity_poly.pdbx_strand_id
1 'polypeptide(L)'
;MARWRKPTKEEIRDRRAAIAAKARAGTLRLPEAVAEMRQALGLTQIEFARLFKLTPRQVADIERGAANPTAQTLDKIGRAFGFQIGFIPIAAGATTASREDEKSAGPH
;
A
#
# COMPACT_ATOMS: atom_id res chain seq x y z
N MET A 1 -10.75 20.84 -7.09
CA MET A 1 -10.67 19.38 -6.82
C MET A 1 -11.04 18.64 -8.10
N ALA A 2 -10.17 17.77 -8.61
CA ALA A 2 -10.44 17.03 -9.85
C ALA A 2 -11.67 16.14 -9.66
N ARG A 3 -12.68 16.31 -10.53
CA ARG A 3 -13.90 15.50 -10.53
C ARG A 3 -13.51 14.06 -10.87
N TRP A 4 -13.82 13.13 -9.98
CA TRP A 4 -13.58 11.70 -10.22
C TRP A 4 -14.18 11.29 -11.57
N ARG A 5 -13.36 10.70 -12.43
CA ARG A 5 -13.80 10.02 -13.66
C ARG A 5 -13.48 8.54 -13.53
N LYS A 6 -14.45 7.69 -13.88
CA LYS A 6 -14.23 6.24 -13.94
C LYS A 6 -13.20 5.94 -15.04
N PRO A 7 -12.10 5.23 -14.73
CA PRO A 7 -11.09 4.91 -15.72
C PRO A 7 -11.66 3.99 -16.81
N THR A 8 -11.12 4.12 -18.02
CA THR A 8 -11.41 3.26 -19.16
C THR A 8 -10.88 1.83 -18.93
N LYS A 9 -11.33 0.87 -19.74
CA LYS A 9 -10.85 -0.52 -19.66
C LYS A 9 -9.33 -0.62 -19.88
N GLU A 10 -8.77 0.22 -20.74
CA GLU A 10 -7.35 0.27 -21.04
C GLU A 10 -6.56 0.82 -19.84
N GLU A 11 -6.97 1.96 -19.28
CA GLU A 11 -6.35 2.53 -18.07
C GLU A 11 -6.41 1.55 -16.88
N ILE A 12 -7.50 0.80 -16.74
CA ILE A 12 -7.64 -0.25 -15.71
C ILE A 12 -6.59 -1.35 -15.92
N ARG A 13 -6.39 -1.79 -17.17
CA ARG A 13 -5.39 -2.81 -17.52
C ARG A 13 -3.99 -2.33 -17.19
N ASP A 14 -3.64 -1.10 -17.58
CA ASP A 14 -2.31 -0.53 -17.36
C ASP A 14 -2.01 -0.35 -15.88
N ARG A 15 -2.99 0.15 -15.10
CA ARG A 15 -2.87 0.27 -13.65
C ARG A 15 -2.67 -1.09 -12.99
N ARG A 16 -3.40 -2.13 -13.41
CA ARG A 16 -3.20 -3.49 -12.89
C ARG A 16 -1.80 -4.02 -13.20
N ALA A 17 -1.29 -3.79 -14.40
CA ALA A 17 0.07 -4.17 -14.77
C ALA A 17 1.12 -3.46 -13.92
N ALA A 18 0.96 -2.14 -13.70
CA ALA A 18 1.85 -1.34 -12.86
C ALA A 18 1.86 -1.82 -11.39
N ILE A 19 0.69 -2.10 -10.81
CA ILE A 19 0.57 -2.64 -9.44
C ILE A 19 1.28 -3.99 -9.34
N ALA A 20 1.10 -4.88 -10.33
CA ALA A 20 1.78 -6.18 -10.35
C ALA A 20 3.30 -6.03 -10.44
N ALA A 21 3.81 -5.07 -11.22
CA ALA A 21 5.24 -4.78 -11.26
C ALA A 21 5.77 -4.29 -9.89
N LYS A 22 5.06 -3.36 -9.24
CA LYS A 22 5.41 -2.87 -7.89
C LYS A 22 5.41 -3.98 -6.84
N ALA A 23 4.42 -4.87 -6.90
CA ALA A 23 4.32 -6.01 -5.98
C ALA A 23 5.54 -6.93 -6.11
N ARG A 24 5.92 -7.29 -7.36
CA ARG A 24 7.11 -8.13 -7.62
C ARG A 24 8.42 -7.46 -7.18
N ALA A 25 8.50 -6.14 -7.29
CA ALA A 25 9.67 -5.36 -6.89
C ALA A 25 9.73 -5.05 -5.37
N GLY A 26 8.70 -5.42 -4.59
CA GLY A 26 8.64 -5.06 -3.16
C GLY A 26 8.43 -3.55 -2.92
N THR A 27 7.91 -2.82 -3.90
CA THR A 27 7.66 -1.37 -3.84
C THR A 27 6.19 -1.01 -3.74
N LEU A 28 5.29 -1.99 -3.73
CA LEU A 28 3.87 -1.78 -3.41
C LEU A 28 3.71 -1.66 -1.88
N ARG A 29 3.74 -0.41 -1.37
CA ARG A 29 3.79 -0.10 0.07
C ARG A 29 2.42 0.33 0.61
N LEU A 30 2.14 -0.03 1.85
CA LEU A 30 0.99 0.47 2.60
C LEU A 30 1.34 1.83 3.23
N PRO A 31 0.37 2.76 3.36
CA PRO A 31 -1.04 2.62 3.02
C PRO A 31 -1.40 2.80 1.53
N GLU A 32 -0.51 3.40 0.74
CA GLU A 32 -0.79 3.91 -0.62
C GLU A 32 -1.27 2.80 -1.57
N ALA A 33 -0.74 1.59 -1.42
CA ALA A 33 -1.14 0.42 -2.18
C ALA A 33 -2.65 0.18 -2.18
N VAL A 34 -3.34 0.43 -1.05
CA VAL A 34 -4.79 0.23 -0.96
C VAL A 34 -5.54 1.22 -1.87
N ALA A 35 -5.12 2.48 -1.87
CA ALA A 35 -5.69 3.49 -2.75
C ALA A 35 -5.40 3.17 -4.23
N GLU A 36 -4.17 2.76 -4.56
CA GLU A 36 -3.80 2.36 -5.92
C GLU A 36 -4.64 1.18 -6.41
N MET A 37 -4.79 0.13 -5.59
CA MET A 37 -5.61 -1.04 -5.89
C MET A 37 -7.07 -0.66 -6.08
N ARG A 38 -7.65 0.16 -5.19
CA ARG A 38 -9.01 0.66 -5.36
C ARG A 38 -9.20 1.38 -6.70
N GLN A 39 -8.29 2.30 -7.03
CA GLN A 39 -8.35 3.07 -8.26
C GLN A 39 -8.16 2.21 -9.51
N ALA A 40 -7.38 1.14 -9.43
CA ALA A 40 -7.22 0.15 -10.51
C ALA A 40 -8.48 -0.69 -10.74
N LEU A 41 -9.34 -0.86 -9.72
CA LEU A 41 -10.68 -1.44 -9.92
C LEU A 41 -11.70 -0.42 -10.46
N GLY A 42 -11.34 0.87 -10.53
CA GLY A 42 -12.26 1.94 -10.92
C GLY A 42 -13.40 2.15 -9.92
N LEU A 43 -13.18 1.79 -8.65
CA LEU A 43 -14.19 1.83 -7.59
C LEU A 43 -14.00 3.04 -6.69
N THR A 44 -15.10 3.69 -6.30
CA THR A 44 -15.18 4.66 -5.20
C THR A 44 -14.80 4.03 -3.86
N GLN A 45 -14.45 4.85 -2.85
CA GLN A 45 -14.21 4.35 -1.49
C GLN A 45 -15.44 3.59 -0.94
N ILE A 46 -16.65 4.05 -1.28
CA ILE A 46 -17.91 3.40 -0.88
C ILE A 46 -18.06 2.02 -1.53
N GLU A 47 -17.82 1.91 -2.84
CA GLU A 47 -17.90 0.64 -3.56
C GLU A 47 -16.82 -0.35 -3.09
N PHE A 48 -15.60 0.14 -2.86
CA PHE A 48 -14.51 -0.66 -2.34
C PHE A 48 -14.79 -1.17 -0.92
N ALA A 49 -15.32 -0.30 -0.06
CA ALA A 49 -15.76 -0.67 1.28
C ALA A 49 -16.79 -1.81 1.25
N ARG A 50 -17.81 -1.69 0.39
CA ARG A 50 -18.82 -2.75 0.20
C ARG A 50 -18.20 -4.06 -0.27
N LEU A 51 -17.28 -4.00 -1.24
CA LEU A 51 -16.64 -5.20 -1.81
C LEU A 51 -15.83 -5.97 -0.76
N PHE A 52 -15.11 -5.27 0.12
CA PHE A 52 -14.25 -5.89 1.13
C PHE A 52 -14.87 -5.96 2.54
N LYS A 53 -16.18 -5.67 2.67
CA LYS A 53 -16.91 -5.66 3.95
C LYS A 53 -16.28 -4.73 5.00
N LEU A 54 -15.86 -3.54 4.55
CA LEU A 54 -15.37 -2.45 5.37
C LEU A 54 -16.37 -1.30 5.38
N THR A 55 -16.17 -0.33 6.25
CA THR A 55 -16.88 0.96 6.17
C THR A 55 -16.11 1.95 5.27
N PRO A 56 -16.78 2.92 4.62
CA PRO A 56 -16.09 3.96 3.85
C PRO A 56 -15.07 4.74 4.68
N ARG A 57 -15.37 4.97 5.97
CA ARG A 57 -14.45 5.58 6.92
C ARG A 57 -13.19 4.74 7.13
N GLN A 58 -13.33 3.42 7.35
CA GLN A 58 -12.17 2.54 7.47
C GLN A 58 -11.31 2.56 6.20
N VAL A 59 -11.91 2.57 5.01
CA VAL A 59 -11.16 2.67 3.75
C VAL A 59 -10.39 3.99 3.68
N ALA A 60 -11.05 5.12 3.99
CA ALA A 60 -10.38 6.42 4.01
C ALA A 60 -9.26 6.48 5.06
N ASP A 61 -9.48 5.90 6.25
CA ASP A 61 -8.48 5.84 7.33
C ASP A 61 -7.29 4.96 6.96
N ILE A 62 -7.52 3.83 6.29
CA ILE A 62 -6.46 2.98 5.76
C ILE A 62 -5.66 3.76 4.72
N GLU A 63 -6.32 4.36 3.72
CA GLU A 63 -5.64 5.04 2.60
C GLU A 63 -4.83 6.26 3.02
N ARG A 64 -5.20 6.94 4.12
CA ARG A 64 -4.46 8.08 4.67
C ARG A 64 -3.43 7.69 5.74
N GLY A 65 -3.27 6.39 6.02
CA GLY A 65 -2.36 5.89 7.06
C GLY A 65 -2.81 6.14 8.50
N ALA A 66 -4.08 6.50 8.71
CA ALA A 66 -4.66 6.75 10.03
C ALA A 66 -5.25 5.47 10.70
N ALA A 67 -5.21 4.33 10.01
CA ALA A 67 -5.63 3.04 10.53
C ALA A 67 -4.55 1.96 10.35
N ASN A 68 -4.54 1.00 11.27
CA ASN A 68 -3.73 -0.22 11.18
C ASN A 68 -4.65 -1.43 10.92
N PRO A 69 -4.98 -1.74 9.65
CA PRO A 69 -5.85 -2.87 9.33
C PRO A 69 -5.19 -4.20 9.69
N THR A 70 -6.00 -5.22 10.00
CA THR A 70 -5.47 -6.57 10.27
C THR A 70 -4.84 -7.16 9.01
N ALA A 71 -3.85 -8.04 9.20
CA ALA A 71 -3.25 -8.80 8.10
C ALA A 71 -4.30 -9.57 7.28
N GLN A 72 -5.36 -10.08 7.93
CA GLN A 72 -6.46 -10.76 7.25
C GLN A 72 -7.23 -9.82 6.31
N THR A 73 -7.47 -8.56 6.70
CA THR A 73 -8.12 -7.56 5.83
C THR A 73 -7.24 -7.22 4.64
N LEU A 74 -5.94 -7.03 4.88
CA LEU A 74 -4.98 -6.75 3.82
C LEU A 74 -4.86 -7.93 2.84
N ASP A 75 -4.85 -9.17 3.34
CA ASP A 75 -4.82 -10.39 2.52
C ASP A 75 -6.08 -10.52 1.66
N LYS A 76 -7.27 -10.23 2.20
CA LYS A 76 -8.52 -10.20 1.42
C LYS A 76 -8.44 -9.23 0.25
N ILE A 77 -7.89 -8.04 0.47
CA ILE A 77 -7.68 -7.03 -0.57
C ILE A 77 -6.64 -7.53 -1.60
N GLY A 78 -5.50 -8.07 -1.13
CA GLY A 78 -4.44 -8.65 -1.95
C GLY A 78 -4.93 -9.72 -2.91
N ARG A 79 -5.77 -10.65 -2.43
CA ARG A 79 -6.28 -11.78 -3.22
C ARG A 79 -7.08 -11.36 -4.44
N ALA A 80 -7.78 -10.22 -4.39
CA ALA A 80 -8.50 -9.70 -5.56
C ALA A 80 -7.58 -9.36 -6.75
N PHE A 81 -6.27 -9.25 -6.50
CA PHE A 81 -5.23 -8.99 -7.48
C PHE A 81 -4.26 -10.17 -7.66
N GLY A 82 -4.52 -11.32 -7.01
CA GLY A 82 -3.61 -12.46 -7.01
C GLY A 82 -2.38 -12.28 -6.12
N PHE A 83 -2.46 -11.41 -5.11
CA PHE A 83 -1.39 -11.21 -4.12
C PHE A 83 -1.75 -11.83 -2.77
N GLN A 84 -0.72 -12.05 -1.96
CA GLN A 84 -0.81 -12.37 -0.53
C GLN A 84 0.08 -11.39 0.24
N ILE A 85 -0.20 -11.19 1.53
CA ILE A 85 0.65 -10.36 2.40
C ILE A 85 1.90 -11.14 2.82
N GLY A 86 3.05 -10.47 2.82
CA GLY A 86 4.33 -11.07 3.20
C GLY A 86 5.40 -10.04 3.52
N PHE A 87 6.56 -10.52 3.96
CA PHE A 87 7.73 -9.69 4.22
C PHE A 87 8.57 -9.48 2.95
N ILE A 88 9.24 -8.35 2.88
CA ILE A 88 10.20 -7.99 1.84
C ILE A 88 11.53 -7.62 2.50
N PRO A 89 12.67 -7.79 1.82
CA PRO A 89 13.96 -7.45 2.41
C PRO A 89 14.01 -5.97 2.80
N ILE A 90 14.63 -5.70 3.94
CA ILE A 90 15.07 -4.34 4.27
C ILE A 90 16.15 -4.00 3.24
N ALA A 91 15.96 -2.92 2.49
CA ALA A 91 16.95 -2.51 1.49
C ALA A 91 18.32 -2.38 2.18
N ALA A 92 19.31 -3.14 1.72
CA ALA A 92 20.62 -3.28 2.36
C ALA A 92 21.48 -1.99 2.36
N GLY A 93 20.92 -0.82 2.02
CA GLY A 93 21.65 0.42 1.81
C GLY A 93 21.32 1.57 2.76
N ALA A 94 20.47 1.39 3.78
CA ALA A 94 20.06 2.48 4.69
C ALA A 94 20.41 2.23 6.16
N THR A 95 21.37 1.36 6.46
CA THR A 95 21.84 1.11 7.83
C THR A 95 23.36 1.04 7.85
N THR A 96 24.00 2.21 7.80
CA THR A 96 25.39 2.47 8.22
C THR A 96 25.61 3.99 8.15
N ALA A 97 24.88 4.77 8.93
CA ALA A 97 25.13 6.22 9.06
C ALA A 97 24.55 6.81 10.35
N SER A 98 24.59 6.12 11.49
CA SER A 98 24.16 6.74 12.76
C SER A 98 24.68 6.06 14.04
N ARG A 99 25.70 5.18 14.00
CA ARG A 99 26.07 4.41 15.20
C ARG A 99 27.54 4.39 15.60
N GLU A 100 28.40 5.22 15.00
CA GLU A 100 29.83 5.23 15.35
C GLU A 100 30.33 6.48 16.09
N ASP A 101 29.53 7.55 16.22
CA ASP A 101 30.00 8.77 16.91
C ASP A 101 29.72 8.81 18.44
N GLU A 102 28.97 7.85 18.99
CA GLU A 102 28.68 7.79 20.44
C GLU A 102 29.53 6.75 21.18
N LYS A 103 30.84 6.72 20.89
CA LYS A 103 31.81 6.00 21.72
C LYS A 103 33.13 6.75 21.98
N SER A 104 33.21 8.03 21.62
CA SER A 104 34.41 8.86 21.81
C SER A 104 34.38 9.80 23.03
N ALA A 105 33.29 9.86 23.80
CA ALA A 105 33.23 10.71 24.99
C ALA A 105 33.42 9.91 26.29
N GLY A 106 34.69 9.63 26.59
CA GLY A 106 35.19 9.17 27.89
C GLY A 106 36.39 8.24 27.70
N PRO A 107 37.54 8.44 28.39
CA PRO A 107 37.66 9.05 29.72
C PRO A 107 38.73 10.16 29.84
N HIS A 108 38.51 11.13 30.72
CA HIS A 108 39.47 11.62 31.73
C HIS A 108 38.76 12.51 32.73
#